data_AF-A0A3A4PUW8-F1
#
_entry.id   AF-A0A3A4PUW8-F1
#
_cell.length_a   1.000
_cell.length_b   1.000
_cell.length_c   1.000
_cell.angle_alpha   90.00
_cell.angle_beta   90.00
_cell.angle_gamma   90.00
#
_symmetry.space_group_name_H-M   'P 1'
#
loop_
_entity.id
_entity.type
_entity.pdbx_description
1 polymer ?
#
loop_
_entity_poly.entity_id
_entity_poly.type
_entity_poly.pdbx_seq_one_letter_code
_entity_poly.pdbx_strand_id
1 'polypeptide(L)'
;MVDPSGHIATIAGIGGSWGYSGDGHPATQANLGGPSGLALDQQGNVYIADTNNARVRQVAQPKPNLVINEGQYLADENGWGYRPMAWSYSSPVTEIIDLATGQNLYHFDYTHDDKLLASITDQFGNETRVNWSGYYPYRFAQSIVAPHGQTTQLIVDPISNRLTRITYPDGSRYDFEYTSDGL
;
A
#
# COMPACT_ATOMS: atom_id res chain seq x y z
N MET A 1 -20.16 11.00 12.08
CA MET A 1 -19.47 11.64 13.21
C MET A 1 -20.00 13.06 13.34
N VAL A 2 -20.18 13.54 14.56
CA VAL A 2 -20.53 14.94 14.84
C VAL A 2 -19.44 15.50 15.75
N ASP A 3 -18.84 16.63 15.38
CA ASP A 3 -17.84 17.29 16.23
C ASP A 3 -18.49 18.26 17.24
N PRO A 4 -17.76 18.74 18.28
CA PRO A 4 -18.30 19.67 19.26
C PRO A 4 -18.78 21.02 18.69
N SER A 5 -18.37 21.37 17.47
CA SER A 5 -18.86 22.54 16.72
C SER A 5 -20.12 22.25 15.88
N GLY A 6 -20.61 21.00 15.88
CA GLY A 6 -21.81 20.59 15.19
C GLY A 6 -21.62 20.20 13.72
N HIS A 7 -20.38 20.03 13.25
CA HIS A 7 -20.12 19.54 11.89
C HIS A 7 -20.45 18.05 11.78
N ILE A 8 -21.19 17.65 10.74
CA ILE A 8 -21.60 16.26 10.50
C ILE A 8 -20.81 15.68 9.33
N ALA A 9 -20.16 14.53 9.54
CA ALA A 9 -19.41 13.80 8.51
C ALA A 9 -19.83 12.32 8.42
N THR A 10 -19.86 11.78 7.20
CA THR A 10 -20.07 10.34 6.95
C THR A 10 -18.80 9.57 7.31
N ILE A 11 -18.94 8.52 8.13
CA ILE A 11 -17.80 7.67 8.56
C ILE A 11 -17.80 6.29 7.90
N ALA A 12 -18.95 5.83 7.39
CA ALA A 12 -19.08 4.57 6.70
C ALA A 12 -20.33 4.59 5.80
N GLY A 13 -20.30 3.82 4.71
CA GLY A 13 -21.40 3.71 3.76
C GLY A 13 -21.27 4.66 2.57
N ILE A 14 -21.71 4.19 1.39
CA ILE A 14 -21.70 4.98 0.14
C ILE A 14 -23.00 5.78 -0.12
N GLY A 15 -24.05 5.54 0.67
CA GLY A 15 -25.37 6.14 0.45
C GLY A 15 -26.09 5.57 -0.79
N GLY A 16 -27.42 5.44 -0.73
CA GLY A 16 -28.26 5.07 -1.89
C GLY A 16 -28.16 3.61 -2.39
N SER A 17 -27.24 2.81 -1.84
CA SER A 17 -27.06 1.39 -2.18
C SER A 17 -26.94 0.54 -0.91
N TRP A 18 -27.55 -0.64 -0.93
CA TRP A 18 -27.49 -1.64 0.14
C TRP A 18 -26.81 -2.91 -0.39
N GLY A 19 -26.05 -3.59 0.46
CA GLY A 19 -25.33 -4.80 0.08
C GLY A 19 -24.07 -4.98 0.92
N TYR A 20 -23.18 -5.86 0.47
CA TYR A 20 -21.93 -6.18 1.16
C TYR A 20 -20.73 -5.97 0.22
N SER A 21 -19.88 -4.98 0.53
CA SER A 21 -18.60 -4.75 -0.16
C SER A 21 -17.68 -3.85 0.69
N GLY A 22 -16.42 -3.71 0.28
CA GLY A 22 -15.50 -2.68 0.78
C GLY A 22 -14.80 -3.00 2.11
N ASP A 23 -14.86 -4.24 2.61
CA ASP A 23 -13.95 -4.67 3.68
C ASP A 23 -12.48 -4.56 3.22
N GLY A 24 -11.59 -4.14 4.12
CA GLY A 24 -10.19 -3.84 3.81
C GLY A 24 -9.93 -2.54 3.06
N HIS A 25 -10.97 -1.74 2.79
CA HIS A 25 -10.92 -0.46 2.07
C HIS A 25 -11.46 0.68 2.93
N PRO A 26 -11.42 1.96 2.48
CA PRO A 26 -12.03 3.06 3.22
C PRO A 26 -13.50 2.80 3.54
N ALA A 27 -13.89 2.98 4.80
CA ALA A 27 -15.25 2.67 5.26
C ALA A 27 -16.35 3.47 4.52
N THR A 28 -16.04 4.66 4.03
CA THR A 28 -16.94 5.49 3.19
C THR A 28 -17.19 4.91 1.79
N GLN A 29 -16.52 3.83 1.42
CA GLN A 29 -16.73 3.08 0.16
C GLN A 29 -17.39 1.71 0.38
N ALA A 30 -17.68 1.35 1.63
CA ALA A 30 -18.38 0.11 1.93
C ALA A 30 -19.88 0.22 1.62
N ASN A 31 -20.46 -0.83 1.04
CA ASN A 31 -21.90 -1.04 1.12
C ASN A 31 -22.24 -1.66 2.47
N LEU A 32 -23.25 -1.11 3.14
CA LEU A 32 -23.82 -1.64 4.38
C LEU A 32 -25.24 -2.16 4.08
N GLY A 33 -25.66 -3.18 4.81
CA GLY A 33 -26.96 -3.82 4.72
C GLY A 33 -27.71 -3.73 6.04
N GLY A 34 -28.59 -2.73 6.17
CA GLY A 34 -29.47 -2.56 7.33
C GLY A 34 -28.72 -2.50 8.67
N PRO A 35 -27.77 -1.57 8.86
CA PRO A 35 -27.05 -1.46 10.11
C PRO A 35 -28.03 -1.14 11.25
N SER A 36 -27.99 -1.92 12.34
CA SER A 36 -28.99 -1.81 13.43
C SER A 36 -28.39 -1.43 14.79
N GLY A 37 -27.08 -1.31 14.89
CA GLY A 37 -26.41 -1.00 16.14
C GLY A 37 -24.98 -0.50 15.93
N LEU A 38 -24.50 0.28 16.89
CA LEU A 38 -23.15 0.83 16.93
C LEU A 38 -22.54 0.63 18.31
N ALA A 39 -21.25 0.33 18.37
CA ALA A 39 -20.45 0.34 19.59
C ALA A 39 -19.10 1.02 19.34
N LEU A 40 -18.52 1.58 20.40
CA LEU A 40 -17.21 2.21 20.38
C LEU A 40 -16.26 1.44 21.31
N ASP A 41 -15.00 1.26 20.90
CA ASP A 41 -13.95 0.86 21.83
C ASP A 41 -13.19 2.08 22.39
N GLN A 42 -12.25 1.82 23.29
CA GLN A 42 -11.44 2.85 23.95
C GLN A 42 -10.45 3.53 23.00
N GLN A 43 -10.15 2.91 21.86
CA GLN A 43 -9.31 3.45 20.80
C GLN A 43 -10.14 4.29 19.80
N GLY A 44 -11.45 4.38 20.03
CA GLY A 44 -12.40 5.15 19.25
C GLY A 44 -12.94 4.41 18.02
N ASN A 45 -12.54 3.16 17.76
CA ASN A 45 -13.04 2.41 16.61
C ASN A 45 -14.55 2.20 16.73
N VAL A 46 -15.25 2.25 15.59
CA VAL A 46 -16.71 2.09 15.54
C VAL A 46 -17.03 0.69 15.02
N TYR A 47 -17.75 -0.09 15.81
CA TYR A 47 -18.27 -1.39 15.41
C TYR A 47 -19.72 -1.23 14.96
N ILE A 48 -20.03 -1.72 13.76
CA ILE A 48 -21.34 -1.63 13.12
C ILE A 48 -21.95 -3.03 13.08
N ALA A 49 -23.14 -3.19 13.67
CA ALA A 49 -23.96 -4.39 13.47
C ALA A 49 -24.63 -4.31 12.10
N ASP A 50 -23.99 -4.90 11.09
CA ASP A 50 -24.39 -4.88 9.68
C ASP A 50 -25.39 -6.02 9.39
N THR A 51 -26.59 -5.89 9.96
CA THR A 51 -27.52 -6.99 10.26
C THR A 51 -27.99 -7.77 9.04
N ASN A 52 -28.34 -7.11 7.93
CA ASN A 52 -28.76 -7.83 6.73
C ASN A 52 -27.60 -8.56 6.02
N ASN A 53 -26.36 -8.18 6.34
CA ASN A 53 -25.15 -8.86 5.89
C ASN A 53 -24.66 -9.91 6.91
N ALA A 54 -25.38 -10.11 8.02
CA ALA A 54 -25.04 -11.04 9.11
C ALA A 54 -23.61 -10.86 9.67
N ARG A 55 -23.16 -9.61 9.83
CA ARG A 55 -21.79 -9.29 10.24
C ARG A 55 -21.72 -8.20 11.30
N VAL A 56 -20.62 -8.21 12.06
CA VAL A 56 -20.14 -7.05 12.80
C VAL A 56 -18.92 -6.52 12.05
N ARG A 57 -18.94 -5.25 11.65
CA ARG A 57 -17.87 -4.63 10.87
C ARG A 57 -17.22 -3.52 11.66
N GLN A 58 -15.89 -3.46 11.64
CA GLN A 58 -15.12 -2.44 12.34
C GLN A 58 -14.74 -1.32 11.37
N VAL A 59 -15.03 -0.09 11.75
CA VAL A 59 -14.44 1.12 11.17
C VAL A 59 -13.35 1.54 12.13
N ALA A 60 -12.10 1.26 11.76
CA ALA A 60 -10.98 1.78 12.50
C ALA A 60 -11.05 3.31 12.49
N GLN A 61 -10.79 3.97 13.63
CA GLN A 61 -10.56 5.41 13.56
C GLN A 61 -9.35 5.61 12.65
N PRO A 62 -9.44 6.48 11.62
CA PRO A 62 -8.21 7.04 11.09
C PRO A 62 -7.57 7.72 12.29
N LYS A 63 -6.42 7.22 12.78
CA LYS A 63 -5.71 7.83 13.92
C LYS A 63 -5.50 9.30 13.58
N PRO A 64 -6.33 10.22 14.10
CA PRO A 64 -6.41 11.55 13.57
C PRO A 64 -5.52 12.37 14.48
N ASN A 65 -4.21 12.28 14.28
CA ASN A 65 -3.22 13.23 14.79
C ASN A 65 -1.82 12.91 14.24
N LEU A 66 -1.65 13.12 12.93
CA LEU A 66 -0.47 13.84 12.44
C LEU A 66 -0.85 14.54 11.14
N VAL A 67 -1.51 15.70 11.27
CA VAL A 67 -1.56 16.67 10.17
C VAL A 67 -0.17 17.30 10.11
N ILE A 68 0.77 16.64 9.42
CA ILE A 68 1.89 17.35 8.83
C ILE A 68 1.34 18.04 7.58
N ASN A 69 1.21 19.36 7.66
CA ASN A 69 0.78 20.32 6.63
C ASN A 69 0.19 19.67 5.35
N GLU A 70 -1.15 19.67 5.29
CA GLU A 70 -1.98 19.31 4.12
C GLU A 70 -2.02 17.82 3.72
N GLY A 71 -2.56 16.96 4.58
CA GLY A 71 -3.15 15.67 4.14
C GLY A 71 -2.25 14.77 3.29
N GLN A 72 -0.92 14.87 3.39
CA GLN A 72 0.04 14.29 2.44
C GLN A 72 0.22 12.78 2.56
N TYR A 73 -0.24 12.16 3.65
CA TYR A 73 0.04 10.76 3.98
C TYR A 73 -1.24 10.00 4.30
N LEU A 74 -1.33 8.77 3.81
CA LEU A 74 -2.30 7.76 4.26
C LEU A 74 -1.73 7.08 5.51
N ALA A 75 -2.49 6.92 6.58
CA ALA A 75 -2.02 6.29 7.81
C ALA A 75 -2.51 4.84 7.92
N ASP A 76 -1.67 3.93 8.44
CA ASP A 76 -2.08 2.58 8.82
C ASP A 76 -2.30 2.42 10.34
N GLU A 77 -2.71 1.21 10.73
CA GLU A 77 -2.95 0.86 12.14
C GLU A 77 -1.66 0.84 12.99
N ASN A 78 -0.50 0.60 12.38
CA ASN A 78 0.80 0.54 13.04
C ASN A 78 1.39 1.91 13.32
N GLY A 79 0.78 2.98 12.80
CA GLY A 79 1.29 4.34 12.93
C GLY A 79 2.33 4.69 11.88
N TRP A 80 2.32 4.01 10.74
CA TRP A 80 3.10 4.40 9.57
C TRP A 80 2.27 5.28 8.63
N GLY A 81 2.93 6.27 8.03
CA GLY A 81 2.35 7.17 7.05
C GLY A 81 2.92 6.90 5.67
N TYR A 82 2.07 6.85 4.64
CA TYR A 82 2.44 6.53 3.26
C TYR A 82 2.12 7.72 2.36
N ARG A 83 3.12 8.30 1.70
CA ARG A 83 2.94 9.39 0.77
C ARG A 83 2.71 8.88 -0.64
N PRO A 84 1.52 9.03 -1.24
CA PRO A 84 1.33 8.67 -2.62
C PRO A 84 1.99 9.71 -3.55
N MET A 85 2.57 9.26 -4.65
CA MET A 85 3.15 10.14 -5.69
C MET A 85 2.11 11.09 -6.29
N ALA A 86 0.85 10.64 -6.36
CA ALA A 86 -0.32 11.44 -6.72
C ALA A 86 -1.57 10.83 -6.07
N TRP A 87 -2.62 11.62 -5.89
CA TRP A 87 -3.90 11.20 -5.29
C TRP A 87 -4.74 10.33 -6.25
N SER A 88 -4.17 9.22 -6.72
CA SER A 88 -4.84 8.17 -7.47
C SER A 88 -4.47 6.81 -6.88
N TYR A 89 -5.45 5.90 -6.78
CA TYR A 89 -5.31 4.59 -6.16
C TYR A 89 -4.21 3.70 -6.77
N SER A 90 -3.82 3.96 -8.02
CA SER A 90 -2.74 3.23 -8.70
C SER A 90 -1.39 3.94 -8.62
N SER A 91 -1.30 5.05 -7.90
CA SER A 91 -0.05 5.80 -7.79
C SER A 91 0.89 5.10 -6.82
N PRO A 92 2.17 4.96 -7.18
CA PRO A 92 3.15 4.41 -6.26
C PRO A 92 3.36 5.32 -5.05
N VAL A 93 3.85 4.74 -3.95
CA VAL A 93 4.23 5.46 -2.73
C VAL A 93 5.65 5.99 -2.87
N THR A 94 5.90 7.25 -2.54
CA THR A 94 7.24 7.86 -2.59
C THR A 94 7.94 7.84 -1.23
N GLU A 95 7.19 7.73 -0.14
CA GLU A 95 7.73 7.87 1.21
C GLU A 95 6.89 7.07 2.22
N ILE A 96 7.58 6.41 3.15
CA ILE A 96 7.00 5.83 4.34
C ILE A 96 7.64 6.51 5.55
N ILE A 97 6.82 6.99 6.48
CA ILE A 97 7.26 7.64 7.71
C ILE A 97 6.71 6.96 8.95
N ASP A 98 7.41 7.06 10.06
CA ASP A 98 6.85 6.81 11.39
C ASP A 98 6.05 8.06 11.80
N LEU A 99 4.73 7.92 11.98
CA LEU A 99 3.85 9.04 12.31
C LEU A 99 4.03 9.53 13.74
N ALA A 100 4.61 8.76 14.65
CA ALA A 100 4.82 9.21 16.02
C ALA A 100 6.01 10.18 16.12
N THR A 101 7.02 9.98 15.27
CA THR A 101 8.29 10.71 15.29
C THR A 101 8.45 11.67 14.11
N GLY A 102 7.70 11.47 13.04
CA GLY A 102 7.89 12.16 11.76
C GLY A 102 9.14 11.70 11.00
N GLN A 103 9.79 10.62 11.44
CA GLN A 103 11.00 10.09 10.82
C GLN A 103 10.66 9.38 9.50
N ASN A 104 11.42 9.68 8.45
CA ASN A 104 11.40 8.91 7.21
C ASN A 104 11.98 7.51 7.46
N LEU A 105 11.16 6.49 7.21
CA LEU A 105 11.54 5.08 7.30
C LEU A 105 12.09 4.58 5.97
N TYR A 106 11.41 4.96 4.88
CA TYR A 106 11.79 4.60 3.51
C TYR A 106 11.46 5.73 2.53
N HIS A 107 12.36 5.96 1.58
CA HIS A 107 12.15 6.78 0.40
C HIS A 107 12.20 5.91 -0.87
N PHE A 108 11.30 6.16 -1.82
CA PHE A 108 11.17 5.39 -3.05
C PHE A 108 11.33 6.31 -4.25
N ASP A 109 12.31 6.01 -5.10
CA ASP A 109 12.47 6.68 -6.38
C ASP A 109 11.95 5.81 -7.52
N TYR A 110 11.43 6.47 -8.55
CA TYR A 110 10.84 5.82 -9.71
C TYR A 110 11.45 6.35 -11.00
N THR A 111 11.45 5.52 -12.03
CA THR A 111 11.84 5.93 -13.37
C THR A 111 10.87 6.98 -13.92
N HIS A 112 11.40 7.93 -14.69
CA HIS A 112 10.64 9.08 -15.17
C HIS A 112 9.48 8.69 -16.09
N ASP A 113 9.69 7.70 -16.97
CA ASP A 113 8.80 7.45 -18.10
C ASP A 113 7.59 6.57 -17.73
N ASP A 114 7.83 5.49 -17.00
CA ASP A 114 6.86 4.42 -16.69
C ASP A 114 6.60 4.25 -15.19
N LYS A 115 7.25 5.05 -14.33
CA LYS A 115 7.10 4.99 -12.87
C LYS A 115 7.40 3.59 -12.30
N LEU A 116 8.36 2.87 -12.88
CA LEU A 116 8.89 1.63 -12.31
C LEU A 116 9.82 1.97 -11.16
N LEU A 117 9.81 1.15 -10.11
CA LEU A 117 10.64 1.35 -8.92
C LEU A 117 12.13 1.33 -9.31
N ALA A 118 12.85 2.42 -9.02
CA ALA A 118 14.26 2.57 -9.32
C ALA A 118 15.12 2.28 -8.09
N SER A 119 14.74 2.81 -6.93
CA SER A 119 15.46 2.55 -5.68
C SER A 119 14.56 2.68 -4.45
N ILE A 120 15.01 2.04 -3.37
CA ILE A 120 14.49 2.20 -2.01
C ILE A 120 15.67 2.60 -1.13
N THR A 121 15.56 3.72 -0.44
CA THR A 121 16.53 4.18 0.55
C THR A 121 15.91 4.05 1.94
N ASP A 122 16.59 3.36 2.86
CA ASP A 122 16.14 3.25 4.25
C ASP A 122 16.48 4.50 5.08
N GLN A 123 15.97 4.56 6.31
CA GLN A 123 16.23 5.64 7.27
C GLN A 123 17.71 5.88 7.62
N PHE A 124 18.60 4.94 7.31
CA PHE A 124 20.03 5.05 7.55
C PHE A 124 20.80 5.48 6.29
N GLY A 125 20.10 5.73 5.18
CA GLY A 125 20.70 6.08 3.90
C GLY A 125 21.20 4.88 3.08
N ASN A 126 20.83 3.66 3.47
CA ASN A 126 21.20 2.46 2.70
C ASN A 126 20.26 2.32 1.50
N GLU A 127 20.82 2.38 0.29
CA GLU A 127 20.05 2.33 -0.96
C GLU A 127 20.07 0.93 -1.58
N THR A 128 18.89 0.37 -1.84
CA THR A 128 18.71 -0.80 -2.71
C THR A 128 18.19 -0.34 -4.07
N ARG A 129 18.86 -0.72 -5.15
CA ARG A 129 18.50 -0.30 -6.52
C ARG A 129 17.97 -1.45 -7.36
N VAL A 130 16.99 -1.17 -8.21
CA VAL A 130 16.51 -2.08 -9.23
C VAL A 130 16.98 -1.58 -10.59
N ASN A 131 17.83 -2.36 -11.24
CA ASN A 131 18.26 -2.09 -12.61
C ASN A 131 17.29 -2.76 -13.57
N TRP A 132 16.88 -2.02 -14.58
CA TRP A 132 15.94 -2.48 -15.59
C TRP A 132 16.59 -2.48 -16.97
N SER A 133 16.10 -3.34 -17.84
CA SER A 133 16.47 -3.39 -19.25
C SER A 133 15.22 -3.35 -20.13
N GLY A 134 15.41 -3.17 -21.44
CA GLY A 134 14.35 -3.03 -22.43
C GLY A 134 14.01 -1.58 -22.75
N TYR A 135 12.92 -1.40 -23.50
CA TYR A 135 12.43 -0.09 -23.96
C TYR A 135 10.98 0.07 -23.52
N TYR A 136 10.57 1.30 -23.21
CA TYR A 136 9.17 1.58 -22.88
C TYR A 136 8.22 1.08 -24.00
N PRO A 137 7.09 0.41 -23.66
CA PRO A 137 6.63 0.02 -22.32
C PRO A 137 7.10 -1.36 -21.85
N TYR A 138 7.94 -2.06 -22.63
CA TYR A 138 8.41 -3.43 -22.38
C TYR A 138 9.75 -3.46 -21.63
N ARG A 139 9.72 -3.04 -20.36
CA ARG A 139 10.88 -3.12 -19.47
C ARG A 139 10.74 -4.26 -18.49
N PHE A 140 11.87 -4.88 -18.16
CA PHE A 140 11.95 -5.97 -17.19
C PHE A 140 13.13 -5.74 -16.24
N ALA A 141 12.96 -6.17 -14.99
CA ALA A 141 14.00 -6.07 -13.98
C ALA A 141 15.14 -7.03 -14.33
N GLN A 142 16.37 -6.51 -14.34
CA GLN A 142 17.58 -7.28 -14.67
C GLN A 142 18.39 -7.60 -13.42
N SER A 143 18.42 -6.71 -12.43
CA SER A 143 19.12 -6.98 -11.18
C SER A 143 18.61 -6.13 -10.04
N ILE A 144 18.86 -6.63 -8.83
CA ILE A 144 18.68 -5.90 -7.58
C ILE A 144 20.06 -5.75 -6.94
N VAL A 145 20.45 -4.50 -6.67
CA VAL A 145 21.74 -4.15 -6.07
C VAL A 145 21.47 -3.72 -4.63
N ALA A 146 21.99 -4.49 -3.68
CA ALA A 146 21.91 -4.18 -2.26
C ALA A 146 22.82 -2.97 -1.90
N PRO A 147 22.65 -2.34 -0.72
CA PRO A 147 23.40 -1.14 -0.31
C PRO A 147 24.93 -1.27 -0.33
N HIS A 148 25.46 -2.49 -0.24
CA HIS A 148 26.89 -2.77 -0.28
C HIS A 148 27.36 -3.31 -1.64
N GLY A 149 26.58 -3.10 -2.69
CA GLY A 149 26.92 -3.44 -4.07
C GLY A 149 26.72 -4.92 -4.45
N GLN A 150 26.39 -5.78 -3.49
CA GLN A 150 26.01 -7.15 -3.78
C GLN A 150 24.82 -7.18 -4.74
N THR A 151 24.97 -7.89 -5.84
CA THR A 151 24.00 -7.85 -6.94
C THR A 151 23.37 -9.22 -7.13
N THR A 152 22.04 -9.25 -7.07
CA THR A 152 21.23 -10.40 -7.45
C THR A 152 20.79 -10.19 -8.90
N GLN A 153 21.14 -11.13 -9.78
CA GLN A 153 20.75 -11.07 -11.20
C GLN A 153 19.40 -11.75 -11.40
N LEU A 154 18.59 -11.18 -12.28
CA LEU A 154 17.25 -11.65 -12.62
C LEU A 154 17.19 -11.95 -14.12
N ILE A 155 16.60 -13.08 -14.48
CA ILE A 155 16.22 -13.38 -15.86
C ILE A 155 14.71 -13.43 -15.92
N VAL A 156 14.13 -12.56 -16.75
CA VAL A 156 12.70 -12.50 -17.01
C VAL A 156 12.48 -12.93 -18.45
N ASP A 157 11.54 -13.86 -18.67
CA ASP A 157 11.10 -14.22 -20.00
C ASP A 157 10.34 -13.03 -20.62
N PRO A 158 10.79 -12.49 -21.78
CA PRO A 158 10.24 -11.26 -22.34
C PRO A 158 8.86 -11.45 -22.98
N ILE A 159 8.42 -12.68 -23.23
CA ILE A 159 7.12 -12.98 -23.85
C ILE A 159 6.06 -13.15 -22.75
N SER A 160 6.37 -13.92 -21.71
CA SER A 160 5.45 -14.21 -20.61
C SER A 160 5.52 -13.19 -19.47
N ASN A 161 6.57 -12.36 -19.43
CA ASN A 161 6.89 -11.42 -18.34
C ASN A 161 6.99 -12.12 -16.98
N ARG A 162 7.50 -13.35 -16.96
CA ARG A 162 7.71 -14.16 -15.74
C ARG A 162 9.19 -14.27 -15.41
N LEU A 163 9.52 -14.20 -14.13
CA LEU A 163 10.88 -14.38 -13.64
C LEU A 163 11.28 -15.86 -13.75
N THR A 164 12.26 -16.19 -14.58
CA THR A 164 12.67 -17.59 -14.82
C THR A 164 13.93 -17.99 -14.07
N ARG A 165 14.76 -17.03 -13.64
CA ARG A 165 15.96 -17.33 -12.85
C ARG A 165 16.33 -16.17 -11.92
N ILE A 166 16.79 -16.54 -10.74
CA ILE A 166 17.58 -15.69 -9.84
C ILE A 166 19.00 -16.24 -9.75
N THR A 167 20.00 -15.38 -9.86
CA THR A 167 21.39 -15.71 -9.50
C THR A 167 21.83 -14.81 -8.36
N TYR A 168 22.19 -15.42 -7.23
CA TYR A 168 22.63 -14.74 -6.02
C TYR A 168 24.08 -14.23 -6.13
N PRO A 169 24.52 -13.31 -5.24
CA PRO A 169 25.87 -12.77 -5.27
C PRO A 169 26.99 -13.82 -5.14
N ASP A 170 26.71 -14.96 -4.51
CA ASP A 170 27.66 -16.07 -4.36
C ASP A 170 27.73 -16.98 -5.61
N GLY A 171 26.95 -16.68 -6.65
CA GLY A 171 26.86 -17.44 -7.90
C GLY A 171 25.88 -18.62 -7.82
N SER A 172 25.28 -18.90 -6.67
CA SER A 172 24.18 -19.87 -6.58
C SER A 172 22.98 -19.35 -7.36
N ARG A 173 22.15 -20.27 -7.87
CA ARG A 173 20.99 -19.93 -8.71
C ARG A 173 19.76 -20.72 -8.34
N TYR A 174 18.61 -20.09 -8.56
CA TYR A 174 17.30 -20.71 -8.45
C TYR A 174 16.53 -20.48 -9.76
N ASP A 175 16.04 -21.57 -10.33
CA ASP A 175 15.27 -21.58 -11.58
C ASP A 175 13.78 -21.74 -11.27
N PHE A 176 12.95 -21.00 -11.99
CA PHE A 176 11.50 -21.02 -11.85
C PHE A 176 10.89 -21.62 -13.12
N GLU A 177 10.02 -22.60 -12.93
CA GLU A 177 9.18 -23.15 -13.98
C GLU A 177 7.73 -22.80 -13.66
N TYR A 178 6.94 -22.50 -14.68
CA TYR A 178 5.54 -22.15 -14.48
C TYR A 178 4.66 -23.06 -15.33
N THR A 179 3.55 -23.49 -14.74
CA THR A 179 2.51 -24.25 -15.41
C THR A 179 1.28 -23.37 -15.67
N SER A 180 0.19 -23.97 -16.16
CA SER A 180 -1.11 -23.31 -16.23
C SER A 180 -1.64 -22.89 -14.87
N ASP A 181 -1.21 -23.57 -13.80
CA ASP A 181 -1.76 -23.41 -12.46
C ASP A 181 -0.95 -22.42 -11.59
N GLY A 182 0.20 -21.96 -12.10
CA GLY A 182 1.09 -21.03 -11.39
C GLY A 182 2.54 -21.46 -11.40
N LEU A 183 3.30 -20.92 -10.44
CA LEU A 183 4.67 -21.33 -10.12
C LEU A 183 4.67 -22.70 -9.42
#